data_AF-A0AAV2ZIR0-F1
#
_entry.id   AF-A0AAV2ZIR0-F1
#
_cell.length_a   1.000
_cell.length_b   1.000
_cell.length_c   1.000
_cell.angle_alpha   90.00
_cell.angle_beta   90.00
_cell.angle_gamma   90.00
#
_symmetry.space_group_name_H-M   'P 1'
#
loop_
_entity.id
_entity.type
_entity.pdbx_description
1 polymer ?
#
loop_
_entity_poly.entity_id
_entity_poly.type
_entity_poly.pdbx_seq_one_letter_code
_entity_poly.pdbx_strand_id
1 'polypeptide(L)'
;MTVNSIGASLQTLYMAAFILYSPEKKRPLSQMVLALAVLVSGFSYFSLWIPDIGVRLNQLGLFCSVFTISMYLSPLADLAQIIRTKSTQCLSFPLTVTTFLTSTSWVLYGMQLGDAYIMVPNLPGIITSLLRIWLFWRYPQEPPTYRHLPA
;
A
#
# COMPACT_ATOMS: atom_id res chain seq x y z
N MET A 1 12.52 -9.51 -6.76
CA MET A 1 11.43 -9.94 -7.66
C MET A 1 10.43 -10.88 -6.98
N THR A 2 10.87 -11.92 -6.26
CA THR A 2 10.02 -12.95 -5.62
C THR A 2 8.81 -12.42 -4.83
N VAL A 3 9.02 -11.47 -3.93
CA VAL A 3 7.97 -10.85 -3.10
C VAL A 3 6.84 -10.19 -3.91
N ASN A 4 7.21 -9.44 -4.96
CA ASN A 4 6.26 -8.75 -5.81
C ASN A 4 5.50 -9.74 -6.69
N SER A 5 6.15 -10.83 -7.14
CA SER A 5 5.49 -11.91 -7.87
C SER A 5 4.45 -12.63 -7.01
N ILE A 6 4.79 -12.96 -5.76
CA ILE A 6 3.83 -13.56 -4.81
C ILE A 6 2.67 -12.59 -4.56
N GLY A 7 2.99 -11.31 -4.29
CA GLY A 7 1.98 -10.27 -4.08
C GLY A 7 1.05 -10.09 -5.28
N ALA A 8 1.58 -10.08 -6.50
CA ALA A 8 0.79 -9.99 -7.73
C ALA A 8 -0.14 -11.19 -7.91
N SER A 9 0.33 -12.41 -7.61
CA SER A 9 -0.50 -13.63 -7.65
C SER A 9 -1.65 -13.55 -6.65
N LEU A 10 -1.37 -13.16 -5.40
CA LEU A 10 -2.39 -13.00 -4.37
C LEU A 10 -3.39 -11.89 -4.71
N GLN A 11 -2.92 -10.74 -5.22
CA GLN A 11 -3.77 -9.62 -5.64
C GLN A 11 -4.68 -10.03 -6.81
N THR A 12 -4.17 -10.80 -7.76
CA THR A 12 -4.95 -11.31 -8.89
C THR A 12 -6.02 -12.28 -8.41
N LEU A 13 -5.67 -13.19 -7.50
CA LEU A 13 -6.64 -14.13 -6.90
C LEU A 13 -7.73 -13.38 -6.14
N TYR A 14 -7.37 -12.39 -5.32
CA TYR A 14 -8.32 -11.55 -4.58
C TYR A 14 -9.27 -10.81 -5.53
N MET A 15 -8.74 -10.21 -6.60
CA MET A 15 -9.54 -9.50 -7.59
C MET A 15 -10.46 -10.46 -8.36
N ALA A 16 -9.98 -11.64 -8.72
CA ALA A 16 -10.80 -12.66 -9.37
C ALA A 16 -11.97 -13.09 -8.48
N ALA A 17 -11.70 -13.39 -7.20
CA ALA A 17 -12.75 -13.69 -6.23
C ALA A 17 -13.75 -12.52 -6.10
N PHE A 18 -13.25 -11.28 -6.00
CA PHE A 18 -14.12 -10.10 -5.94
C PHE A 18 -15.04 -9.99 -7.16
N ILE A 19 -14.53 -10.16 -8.37
CA ILE A 19 -15.32 -10.07 -9.61
C ILE A 19 -16.35 -11.19 -9.71
N LEU A 20 -16.02 -12.39 -9.23
CA LEU A 20 -16.91 -13.56 -9.27
C LEU A 20 -18.05 -13.46 -8.24
N TYR A 21 -17.78 -12.94 -7.04
CA TYR A 21 -18.74 -12.96 -5.93
C TYR A 21 -19.41 -11.61 -5.62
N SER A 22 -18.87 -10.48 -6.11
CA SER A 22 -19.44 -9.15 -5.80
C SER A 22 -20.49 -8.71 -6.85
N PRO A 23 -21.65 -8.18 -6.43
CA PRO A 23 -22.65 -7.63 -7.35
C PRO A 23 -22.16 -6.34 -8.03
N GLU A 24 -21.34 -5.54 -7.35
CA GLU A 24 -20.87 -4.22 -7.81
C GLU A 24 -19.51 -4.30 -8.53
N LYS A 25 -19.51 -4.88 -9.73
CA LYS A 25 -18.27 -5.18 -10.49
C LYS A 25 -17.82 -4.09 -11.47
N LYS A 26 -18.70 -3.18 -11.90
CA LYS A 26 -18.40 -2.24 -13.00
C LYS A 26 -17.24 -1.29 -12.69
N ARG A 27 -17.24 -0.68 -11.50
CA ARG A 27 -16.21 0.29 -11.09
C ARG A 27 -14.85 -0.39 -10.86
N PRO A 28 -14.75 -1.48 -10.07
CA PRO A 28 -13.48 -2.19 -9.88
C PRO A 28 -12.91 -2.77 -11.17
N LEU A 29 -13.76 -3.30 -12.06
CA LEU A 29 -13.34 -3.78 -13.37
C LEU A 29 -12.77 -2.65 -14.24
N SER A 30 -13.43 -1.49 -14.28
CA SER A 30 -12.92 -0.32 -15.01
C SER A 30 -11.56 0.14 -14.47
N GLN A 31 -11.38 0.16 -13.14
CA GLN A 31 -10.09 0.48 -12.52
C GLN A 31 -9.02 -0.56 -12.86
N MET A 32 -9.35 -1.85 -12.90
CA MET A 32 -8.43 -2.92 -13.27
C MET A 32 -8.00 -2.81 -14.74
N VAL A 33 -8.95 -2.57 -15.66
CA VAL A 33 -8.66 -2.37 -17.08
C VAL A 33 -7.79 -1.13 -17.28
N LEU A 34 -8.09 -0.03 -16.59
CA LEU A 34 -7.27 1.18 -16.64
C LEU A 34 -5.86 0.92 -16.12
N ALA A 35 -5.71 0.24 -14.99
CA ALA A 35 -4.41 -0.09 -14.43
C ALA A 35 -3.59 -0.98 -15.39
N LEU A 36 -4.23 -1.98 -16.00
CA LEU A 36 -3.58 -2.83 -17.00
C LEU A 36 -3.17 -2.05 -18.26
N ALA A 37 -4.02 -1.14 -18.73
CA ALA A 37 -3.71 -0.28 -19.86
C ALA A 37 -2.51 0.63 -19.57
N VAL A 38 -2.43 1.22 -18.38
CA VAL A 38 -1.28 2.01 -17.93
C VAL A 38 -0.01 1.14 -17.91
N LEU A 39 -0.07 -0.08 -17.35
CA LEU A 39 1.07 -0.98 -17.31
C LEU A 39 1.58 -1.38 -18.71
N VAL A 40 0.67 -1.75 -19.62
CA VAL A 40 1.01 -2.11 -20.99
C VAL A 40 1.61 -0.92 -21.72
N SER A 41 0.99 0.26 -21.62
CA SER A 41 1.49 1.48 -22.25
C SER A 41 2.88 1.87 -21.74
N GLY A 42 3.12 1.78 -20.43
CA GLY A 42 4.41 2.05 -19.81
C GLY A 42 5.46 1.04 -20.29
N PHE A 43 5.14 -0.26 -20.29
CA PHE A 43 6.03 -1.30 -20.80
C PHE A 43 6.40 -1.08 -22.26
N SER A 44 5.43 -0.75 -23.12
CA SER A 44 5.68 -0.45 -24.53
C SER A 44 6.53 0.80 -24.72
N TYR A 45 6.29 1.86 -23.95
CA TYR A 45 7.10 3.09 -23.98
C TYR A 45 8.57 2.79 -23.63
N PHE A 46 8.82 2.15 -22.48
CA PHE A 46 10.17 1.83 -22.02
C PHE A 46 10.90 0.81 -22.90
N SER A 47 10.17 -0.10 -23.56
CA SER A 47 10.76 -1.14 -24.41
C SER A 47 11.08 -0.66 -25.82
N LEU A 48 10.25 0.22 -26.40
CA LEU A 48 10.37 0.65 -27.79
C LEU A 48 11.13 1.97 -27.95
N TRP A 49 11.06 2.86 -26.96
CA TRP A 49 11.58 4.23 -27.09
C TRP A 49 12.89 4.49 -26.33
N ILE A 50 13.28 3.59 -25.41
CA ILE A 50 14.52 3.73 -24.62
C ILE A 50 15.41 2.51 -24.83
N PRO A 51 16.31 2.55 -25.81
CA PRO A 51 17.22 1.44 -26.09
C PRO A 51 18.33 1.31 -25.03
N ASP A 52 18.70 2.41 -24.36
CA ASP A 52 19.72 2.39 -23.30
C ASP A 52 19.19 1.74 -22.01
N ILE A 53 19.85 0.66 -21.58
CA ILE A 53 19.46 -0.12 -20.40
C ILE A 53 19.57 0.68 -19.10
N GLY A 54 20.60 1.53 -18.96
CA GLY A 54 20.84 2.30 -17.75
C GLY A 54 19.78 3.38 -17.54
N VAL A 55 19.48 4.13 -18.61
CA VAL A 55 18.42 5.15 -18.61
C VAL A 55 17.05 4.51 -18.36
N ARG A 56 16.78 3.34 -18.98
CA ARG A 56 15.53 2.60 -18.78
C ARG A 56 15.35 2.16 -17.32
N LEU A 57 16.38 1.60 -16.71
CA LEU A 57 16.33 1.18 -15.30
C LEU A 57 16.12 2.38 -14.36
N ASN A 58 16.79 3.49 -14.62
CA ASN A 58 16.68 4.70 -13.80
C ASN A 58 15.26 5.29 -13.83
N GLN A 59 14.68 5.44 -15.03
CA GLN A 59 13.33 5.97 -15.17
C GLN A 59 12.26 5.01 -14.63
N LEU A 60 12.43 3.70 -14.83
CA LEU A 60 11.52 2.70 -14.27
C LEU A 60 11.59 2.70 -12.74
N GLY A 61 12.79 2.80 -12.16
CA GLY A 61 12.99 2.93 -10.72
C GLY A 61 12.29 4.16 -10.14
N LEU A 62 12.42 5.31 -10.79
CA LEU A 62 11.71 6.55 -10.42
C LEU A 62 10.18 6.37 -10.50
N PHE A 63 9.68 5.83 -11.61
CA PHE A 63 8.24 5.61 -11.81
C PHE A 63 7.66 4.69 -10.73
N CYS A 64 8.30 3.54 -10.51
CA CYS A 64 7.90 2.59 -9.47
C CYS A 64 7.94 3.24 -8.07
N SER A 65 8.97 4.03 -7.79
CA SER A 65 9.11 4.73 -6.51
C SER A 65 7.97 5.71 -6.26
N VAL A 66 7.64 6.55 -7.25
CA VAL A 66 6.51 7.49 -7.16
C VAL A 66 5.20 6.75 -6.96
N PHE A 67 4.99 5.66 -7.71
CA PHE A 67 3.79 4.85 -7.58
C PHE A 67 3.68 4.23 -6.18
N THR A 68 4.74 3.63 -5.65
CA THR A 68 4.77 3.07 -4.29
C THR A 68 4.51 4.14 -3.23
N ILE A 69 5.10 5.33 -3.37
CA ILE A 69 4.84 6.45 -2.46
C ILE A 69 3.34 6.84 -2.50
N SER A 70 2.75 6.87 -3.70
CA SER A 70 1.32 7.20 -3.86
C SER A 70 0.39 6.19 -3.18
N MET A 71 0.80 4.92 -3.05
CA MET A 71 0.01 3.92 -2.33
C MET A 71 -0.13 4.25 -0.83
N TYR A 72 0.79 5.04 -0.26
CA TYR A 72 0.69 5.49 1.14
C TYR A 72 -0.38 6.57 1.38
N LEU A 73 -1.05 7.08 0.34
CA LEU A 73 -2.24 7.91 0.55
C LEU A 73 -3.39 7.13 1.21
N SER A 74 -3.53 5.83 0.89
CA SER A 74 -4.55 4.97 1.50
C SER A 74 -4.39 4.84 3.03
N PRO A 75 -3.24 4.41 3.57
CA PRO A 75 -3.04 4.34 5.01
C PRO A 75 -3.11 5.71 5.71
N LEU A 76 -2.80 6.80 5.00
CA LEU A 76 -2.94 8.16 5.54
C LEU A 76 -4.42 8.58 5.66
N ALA A 77 -5.28 8.16 4.73
CA ALA A 77 -6.72 8.37 4.85
C ALA A 77 -7.29 7.61 6.06
N ASP A 78 -6.81 6.39 6.33
CA ASP A 78 -7.19 5.65 7.55
C ASP A 78 -6.80 6.41 8.83
N LEU A 79 -5.58 6.97 8.87
CA LEU A 79 -5.12 7.79 9.99
C LEU A 79 -6.05 8.99 10.23
N ALA A 80 -6.42 9.69 9.17
CA ALA A 80 -7.35 10.81 9.24
C ALA A 80 -8.74 10.37 9.75
N GLN A 81 -9.22 9.20 9.31
CA GLN A 81 -10.47 8.62 9.78
C GLN A 81 -10.42 8.32 11.28
N ILE A 82 -9.35 7.72 11.79
CA ILE A 82 -9.20 7.40 13.22
C ILE A 82 -9.19 8.65 14.09
N ILE A 83 -8.50 9.71 13.67
CA ILE A 83 -8.47 10.97 14.40
C ILE A 83 -9.89 11.57 14.48
N ARG A 84 -10.67 11.44 13.40
CA ARG A 84 -12.05 11.93 13.34
C ARG A 84 -13.01 11.08 14.16
N THR A 85 -12.92 9.75 14.08
CA THR A 85 -13.81 8.82 14.80
C THR A 85 -13.37 8.56 16.24
N LYS A 86 -12.14 8.91 16.60
CA LYS A 86 -11.48 8.63 17.88
C LYS A 86 -11.50 7.15 18.27
N SER A 87 -11.53 6.26 17.27
CA SER A 87 -11.59 4.80 17.45
C SER A 87 -10.64 4.10 16.50
N THR A 88 -9.95 3.06 16.99
CA THR A 88 -9.04 2.23 16.21
C THR A 88 -9.67 0.95 15.66
N GLN A 89 -11.00 0.84 15.69
CA GLN A 89 -11.73 -0.35 15.24
C GLN A 89 -11.44 -0.76 13.78
N CYS A 90 -11.11 0.20 12.91
CA CYS A 90 -10.76 -0.07 11.51
C CYS A 90 -9.34 -0.61 11.31
N LEU A 91 -8.48 -0.59 12.34
CA LEU A 91 -7.10 -1.05 12.24
C LEU A 91 -6.87 -2.37 12.99
N SER A 92 -6.16 -3.28 12.34
CA SER A 92 -5.60 -4.47 12.96
C SER A 92 -4.19 -4.18 13.51
N PHE A 93 -3.97 -4.41 14.80
CA PHE A 93 -2.66 -4.24 15.43
C PHE A 93 -1.58 -5.15 14.81
N PRO A 94 -1.84 -6.47 14.59
CA PRO A 94 -0.90 -7.34 13.87
C PRO A 94 -0.49 -6.80 12.49
N LEU A 95 -1.45 -6.29 11.70
CA LEU A 95 -1.17 -5.76 10.37
C LEU A 95 -0.23 -4.54 10.42
N THR A 96 -0.38 -3.70 11.44
CA THR A 96 0.48 -2.54 11.66
C THR A 96 1.91 -2.95 12.01
N VAL A 97 2.07 -3.93 12.91
CA VAL A 97 3.39 -4.45 13.29
C VAL A 97 4.08 -5.13 12.11
N THR A 98 3.37 -5.95 11.35
CA THR A 98 3.93 -6.59 10.15
C THR A 98 4.36 -5.55 9.12
N THR A 99 3.55 -4.52 8.88
CA THR A 99 3.89 -3.44 7.93
C THR A 99 5.13 -2.66 8.38
N PHE A 100 5.26 -2.38 9.68
CA PHE A 100 6.45 -1.74 10.26
C PHE A 100 7.71 -2.57 10.02
N LEU A 101 7.66 -3.87 10.35
CA LEU A 101 8.79 -4.78 10.17
C LEU A 101 9.16 -4.92 8.70
N THR A 102 8.18 -5.16 7.82
CA THR A 102 8.42 -5.27 6.38
C THR A 102 9.04 -4.00 5.81
N SER A 103 8.52 -2.82 6.16
CA SER A 103 9.06 -1.53 5.67
C SER A 103 10.49 -1.31 6.16
N THR A 104 10.76 -1.65 7.43
CA THR A 104 12.11 -1.55 8.02
C THR A 104 13.09 -2.49 7.32
N SER A 105 12.69 -3.74 7.06
CA SER A 105 13.52 -4.70 6.33
C SER A 105 13.86 -4.22 4.92
N TRP A 106 12.92 -3.60 4.21
CA TRP A 106 13.18 -3.04 2.87
C TRP A 106 14.11 -1.84 2.89
N VAL A 107 13.98 -0.95 3.88
CA VAL A 107 14.91 0.18 4.05
C VAL A 107 16.32 -0.33 4.32
N LEU A 108 16.49 -1.30 5.24
CA LEU A 108 17.79 -1.91 5.53
C LEU A 108 18.37 -2.62 4.29
N TYR A 109 17.53 -3.32 3.53
CA TYR A 109 17.95 -3.97 2.29
C TYR A 109 18.41 -2.95 1.23
N GLY A 110 17.66 -1.86 1.04
CA GLY A 110 18.05 -0.76 0.15
C GLY A 110 19.34 -0.08 0.58
N MET A 111 19.54 0.14 1.89
CA MET A 111 20.79 0.67 2.45
C MET A 111 21.98 -0.24 2.15
N GLN A 112 21.83 -1.55 2.35
CA GLN A 112 22.89 -2.52 2.08
C GLN A 112 23.28 -2.59 0.60
N LEU A 113 22.31 -2.39 -0.30
CA LEU A 113 22.52 -2.35 -1.75
C LEU A 113 22.97 -0.98 -2.26
N GLY A 114 22.92 0.07 -1.44
CA GLY A 114 23.12 1.45 -1.88
C GLY A 114 22.04 1.93 -2.87
N ASP A 115 20.84 1.32 -2.84
CA ASP A 115 19.77 1.59 -3.79
C ASP A 115 18.67 2.47 -3.18
N ALA A 116 18.70 3.76 -3.54
CA ALA A 116 17.71 4.74 -3.11
C ALA A 116 16.29 4.43 -3.60
N TYR A 117 16.13 3.72 -4.72
CA TYR A 117 14.82 3.35 -5.27
C TYR A 117 14.10 2.28 -4.44
N ILE A 118 14.84 1.53 -3.63
CA ILE A 118 14.27 0.61 -2.65
C ILE A 118 14.07 1.33 -1.31
N MET A 119 15.04 2.14 -0.91
CA MET A 119 15.03 2.80 0.40
C MET A 119 13.92 3.86 0.51
N VAL A 120 13.88 4.83 -0.40
CA VAL A 120 13.02 6.02 -0.31
C VAL A 120 11.53 5.65 -0.26
N PRO A 121 11.02 4.73 -1.11
CA PRO A 121 9.58 4.43 -1.10
C PRO A 121 9.10 3.69 0.14
N ASN A 122 9.99 3.01 0.88
CA ASN A 122 9.61 2.25 2.08
C ASN A 122 9.63 3.10 3.37
N LEU A 123 10.28 4.27 3.37
CA LEU A 123 10.32 5.18 4.53
C LEU A 123 8.94 5.65 4.99
N PRO A 124 8.00 6.05 4.11
CA PRO A 124 6.63 6.38 4.51
C PRO A 124 5.92 5.23 5.24
N GLY A 125 6.26 3.97 4.93
CA GLY A 125 5.69 2.80 5.61
C GLY A 125 6.10 2.69 7.08
N ILE A 126 7.34 3.05 7.40
CA ILE A 126 7.82 3.15 8.77
C ILE A 126 7.09 4.28 9.50
N ILE A 127 7.03 5.47 8.89
CA ILE A 127 6.39 6.66 9.48
C ILE A 127 4.91 6.39 9.77
N THR A 128 4.16 5.91 8.77
CA THR A 128 2.73 5.62 8.92
C THR A 128 2.46 4.53 9.96
N SER A 129 3.32 3.51 10.05
CA SER A 129 3.15 2.46 11.06
C SER A 129 3.43 2.96 12.48
N LEU A 130 4.43 3.81 12.68
CA LEU A 130 4.68 4.45 13.98
C LEU A 130 3.49 5.31 14.43
N LEU A 131 2.92 6.08 13.51
CA LEU A 131 1.72 6.88 13.77
C LEU A 131 0.53 5.99 14.16
N ARG A 132 0.33 4.84 13.49
CA ARG A 132 -0.73 3.88 13.82
C ARG A 132 -0.53 3.28 15.22
N ILE A 133 0.69 2.89 15.57
CA ILE A 133 1.02 2.37 16.92
C ILE A 133 0.73 3.44 17.99
N TRP A 134 1.11 4.69 17.74
CA TRP A 134 0.81 5.80 18.64
C TRP A 134 -0.71 6.01 18.81
N LEU A 135 -1.49 5.95 17.72
CA LEU A 135 -2.95 6.06 17.78
C LEU A 135 -3.59 4.89 18.54
N PHE A 136 -3.09 3.66 18.40
CA PHE A 136 -3.54 2.52 19.21
C PHE A 136 -3.38 2.75 20.71
N TRP A 137 -2.30 3.42 21.12
CA TRP A 137 -2.11 3.73 22.53
C TRP A 137 -3.01 4.88 23.00
N ARG A 138 -3.34 5.83 22.10
CA ARG A 138 -4.12 7.02 22.44
C ARG A 138 -5.64 6.80 22.43
N TYR A 139 -6.15 5.97 21.52
CA TYR A 139 -7.58 5.79 21.26
C TYR A 139 -8.05 4.36 21.55
N PRO A 140 -9.19 4.18 22.23
CA PRO A 140 -9.75 2.86 22.49
C PRO A 140 -10.18 2.15 21.20
N GLN A 141 -10.25 0.81 21.27
CA GLN A 141 -10.72 -0.05 20.18
C GLN A 141 -12.23 0.07 19.95
N GLU A 142 -13.00 0.41 20.99
CA GLU A 142 -14.45 0.58 20.94
C GLU A 142 -14.84 2.05 21.23
N PRO A 143 -15.81 2.64 20.50
CA PRO A 143 -16.46 3.88 20.93
C PRO A 143 -17.22 3.63 22.24
N PRO A 144 -17.37 4.63 23.15
CA PRO A 144 -18.05 4.43 24.42
C PRO A 144 -19.49 3.96 24.17
N THR A 145 -19.77 2.71 24.54
CA THR A 145 -21.12 2.16 24.59
C THR A 145 -21.93 3.01 25.57
N TYR A 146 -22.91 3.78 25.07
CA TYR A 146 -23.94 4.37 25.92
C TYR A 146 -24.68 3.22 26.60
N ARG A 147 -24.27 2.91 27.83
CA ARG A 147 -24.93 1.94 28.70
C ARG A 147 -26.34 2.48 28.96
N HIS A 148 -27.35 1.88 28.34
CA HIS A 148 -28.74 2.11 28.73
C HIS A 148 -28.86 1.81 30.22
N LEU A 149 -29.19 2.84 31.01
CA LEU A 149 -29.53 2.68 32.43
C LEU A 149 -30.80 1.82 32.50
N PRO A 150 -30.84 0.74 33.30
CA PRO A 150 -32.11 0.10 33.64
C PRO A 150 -32.95 1.10 34.44
N ALA A 151 -34.19 1.30 34.00
CA ALA A 151 -35.21 2.08 34.69
C ALA A 151 -35.67 1.40 35.98
#